data_AF-B5CRB6-F1
#
_entry.id   AF-B5CRB6-F1
#
_cell.length_a   1.000
_cell.length_b   1.000
_cell.length_c   1.000
_cell.angle_alpha   90.00
_cell.angle_beta   90.00
_cell.angle_gamma   90.00
#
_symmetry.space_group_name_H-M   'P 1'
#
loop_
_entity.id
_entity.type
_entity.pdbx_description
1 polymer ?
#
loop_
_entity_poly.entity_id
_entity_poly.type
_entity_poly.pdbx_seq_one_letter_code
_entity_poly.pdbx_strand_id
1 'polypeptide(L)'
;MIRECKASDLETLEVYLKEEVYGKVILSLIEKNGFEQADQSVYGDFEEGVCKGVYLCIYKNLLVYCKENQVDIDFLEQIVSMQVPEVVAGRPDNVNVISWLLTDYRQEKAAAMPELLDQEGQPLESDEECSGAVEKGWGILLK
;
A
#
# COMPACT_ATOMS: atom_id res chain seq x y z
N MET A 1 -8.82 6.18 13.06
CA MET A 1 -9.85 6.76 12.17
C MET A 1 -9.24 6.87 10.81
N ILE A 2 -9.80 6.14 9.86
CA ILE A 2 -9.30 6.13 8.49
C ILE A 2 -9.95 7.27 7.70
N ARG A 3 -9.12 8.01 6.97
CA ARG A 3 -9.56 9.06 6.05
C ARG A 3 -8.63 9.14 4.86
N GLU A 4 -9.14 9.71 3.78
CA GLU A 4 -8.32 10.08 2.63
C GLU A 4 -7.35 11.20 3.02
N CYS A 5 -6.08 11.01 2.68
CA CYS A 5 -4.98 11.93 2.93
C CYS A 5 -4.90 12.96 1.81
N LYS A 6 -4.48 14.16 2.18
CA LYS A 6 -4.27 15.28 1.27
C LYS A 6 -2.82 15.74 1.33
N ALA A 7 -2.45 16.68 0.46
CA ALA A 7 -1.11 17.29 0.48
C ALA A 7 -0.72 17.84 1.86
N SER A 8 -1.67 18.32 2.67
CA SER A 8 -1.42 18.78 4.04
C SER A 8 -0.97 17.68 5.00
N ASP A 9 -1.22 16.42 4.68
CA ASP A 9 -0.85 15.26 5.52
C ASP A 9 0.55 14.72 5.19
N LEU A 10 1.20 15.24 4.14
CA LEU A 10 2.47 14.73 3.63
C LEU A 10 3.55 14.69 4.71
N GLU A 11 3.73 15.77 5.47
CA GLU A 11 4.74 15.81 6.54
C GLU A 11 4.52 14.71 7.60
N THR A 12 3.26 14.42 7.93
CA THR A 12 2.92 13.37 8.90
C THR A 12 3.19 11.99 8.32
N LEU A 13 2.81 11.76 7.06
CA LEU A 13 3.04 10.50 6.37
C LEU A 13 4.53 10.24 6.13
N GLU A 14 5.31 11.26 5.78
CA GLU A 14 6.76 11.15 5.59
C GLU A 14 7.45 10.64 6.86
N VAL A 15 7.09 11.19 8.03
CA VAL A 15 7.62 10.74 9.32
C VAL A 15 7.32 9.26 9.57
N TYR A 16 6.11 8.81 9.24
CA TYR A 16 5.68 7.43 9.45
C TYR A 16 6.27 6.44 8.43
N LEU A 17 6.30 6.82 7.15
CA LEU A 17 6.63 5.95 6.02
C LEU A 17 8.14 5.77 5.81
N LYS A 18 8.97 6.73 6.24
CA LYS A 18 10.42 6.68 6.01
C LYS A 18 11.19 5.60 6.78
N GLU A 19 10.55 4.92 7.74
CA GLU A 19 11.23 3.97 8.62
C GLU A 19 11.56 2.64 7.93
N GLU A 20 10.60 2.03 7.23
CA GLU A 20 10.76 0.73 6.57
C GLU A 20 10.62 0.83 5.06
N VAL A 21 11.24 -0.11 4.33
CA VAL A 21 11.24 -0.13 2.86
C VAL A 21 9.81 -0.11 2.28
N TYR A 22 8.86 -0.84 2.89
CA TYR A 22 7.46 -0.84 2.45
C TYR A 22 6.83 0.55 2.51
N GLY A 23 7.11 1.31 3.57
CA GLY A 23 6.63 2.67 3.72
C GLY A 23 7.31 3.62 2.73
N LYS A 24 8.63 3.51 2.55
CA LYS A 24 9.41 4.33 1.62
C LYS A 24 8.90 4.22 0.17
N VAL A 25 8.55 3.01 -0.26
CA VAL A 25 7.92 2.77 -1.56
C VAL A 25 6.62 3.54 -1.71
N ILE A 26 5.73 3.44 -0.70
CA ILE A 26 4.46 4.18 -0.70
C ILE A 26 4.73 5.68 -0.75
N LEU A 27 5.70 6.17 0.02
CA LEU A 27 6.08 7.59 0.03
C LEU A 27 6.59 8.06 -1.35
N SER A 28 7.50 7.32 -2.00
CA SER A 28 8.00 7.65 -3.34
C SER A 28 6.85 7.71 -4.37
N LEU A 29 5.90 6.77 -4.33
CA LEU A 29 4.73 6.80 -5.21
C LEU A 29 3.82 8.01 -4.94
N ILE A 30 3.65 8.39 -3.67
CA ILE A 30 2.90 9.60 -3.30
C ILE A 30 3.62 10.86 -3.78
N GLU A 31 4.94 10.95 -3.64
CA GLU A 31 5.74 12.09 -4.08
C GLU A 31 5.73 12.24 -5.60
N LYS A 32 5.76 11.12 -6.33
CA LYS A 32 5.74 11.09 -7.80
C LYS A 32 4.36 11.42 -8.38
N ASN A 33 3.29 10.90 -7.79
CA ASN A 33 1.95 10.96 -8.38
C ASN A 33 1.02 11.98 -7.69
N GLY A 34 1.30 12.35 -6.44
CA GLY A 34 0.47 13.25 -5.63
C GLY A 34 -0.67 12.52 -4.88
N PHE A 35 -1.53 13.28 -4.20
CA PHE A 35 -2.60 12.72 -3.36
C PHE A 35 -3.97 12.59 -4.06
N GLU A 36 -4.27 13.48 -5.00
CA GLU A 36 -5.60 13.65 -5.58
C GLU A 36 -5.53 13.47 -7.11
N GLN A 37 -5.21 12.26 -7.56
CA GLN A 37 -5.29 11.88 -8.98
C GLN A 37 -6.51 10.98 -9.21
N ALA A 38 -7.01 10.95 -10.45
CA ALA A 38 -8.16 10.11 -10.81
C ALA A 38 -7.94 8.61 -10.49
N ASP A 39 -6.69 8.17 -10.50
CA ASP A 39 -6.28 6.78 -10.38
C ASP A 39 -5.45 6.49 -9.13
N GLN A 40 -5.33 7.46 -8.21
CA GLN A 40 -4.60 7.28 -6.97
C GLN A 40 -5.37 7.89 -5.79
N SER A 41 -5.56 7.07 -4.76
CA SER A 41 -6.12 7.49 -3.48
C SER A 41 -5.24 6.98 -2.35
N VAL A 42 -4.90 7.88 -1.43
CA VAL A 42 -4.09 7.59 -0.25
C VAL A 42 -4.98 7.66 0.97
N TYR A 43 -5.04 6.59 1.75
CA TYR A 43 -5.78 6.57 3.01
C TYR A 43 -4.82 6.38 4.17
N GLY A 44 -4.97 7.22 5.19
CA GLY A 44 -4.23 7.11 6.44
C GLY A 44 -5.17 6.72 7.57
N ASP A 45 -4.75 5.78 8.40
CA ASP A 45 -5.36 5.52 9.68
C ASP A 45 -4.70 6.38 10.75
N PHE A 46 -5.48 7.26 11.37
CA PHE A 46 -5.00 8.18 12.39
C PHE A 46 -5.65 7.92 13.74
N GLU A 47 -4.83 7.78 14.78
CA GLU A 47 -5.27 7.70 16.17
C GLU A 47 -4.68 8.90 16.92
N GLU A 48 -5.54 9.75 17.49
CA GLU A 48 -5.14 10.99 18.18
C GLU A 48 -4.19 11.91 17.36
N GLY A 49 -4.33 11.89 16.03
CA GLY A 49 -3.50 12.66 15.11
C GLY A 49 -2.18 11.97 14.70
N VAL A 50 -1.90 10.78 15.24
CA VAL A 50 -0.73 9.97 14.88
C VAL A 50 -1.11 8.97 13.80
N CYS A 51 -0.33 8.91 12.72
CA CYS A 51 -0.50 7.91 11.67
C CYS A 51 -0.12 6.51 12.19
N LYS A 52 -1.03 5.55 12.04
CA LYS A 52 -0.90 4.15 12.48
C LYS A 52 -0.85 3.16 11.32
N GLY A 53 -1.35 3.55 10.15
CA GLY A 53 -1.33 2.74 8.93
C GLY A 53 -1.59 3.57 7.70
N VAL A 54 -1.13 3.10 6.55
CA VAL A 54 -1.33 3.73 5.24
C VAL A 54 -1.75 2.67 4.23
N TYR A 55 -2.77 3.02 3.44
CA TYR A 55 -3.30 2.24 2.34
C TYR A 55 -3.24 3.09 1.08
N LEU A 56 -2.48 2.66 0.08
CA LEU A 56 -2.35 3.35 -1.20
C LEU A 56 -3.06 2.51 -2.27
N CYS A 57 -4.14 3.06 -2.82
CA CYS A 57 -4.79 2.54 -4.00
C CYS A 57 -4.23 3.28 -5.21
N ILE A 58 -3.63 2.57 -6.17
CA ILE A 58 -3.07 3.17 -7.37
C ILE A 58 -3.35 2.27 -8.58
N TYR A 59 -4.08 2.76 -9.57
CA TYR A 59 -4.61 1.96 -10.68
C TYR A 59 -5.32 0.71 -10.17
N LYS A 60 -4.85 -0.50 -10.51
CA LYS A 60 -5.38 -1.77 -10.00
C LYS A 60 -4.52 -2.37 -8.89
N ASN A 61 -3.70 -1.57 -8.22
CA ASN A 61 -2.81 -2.04 -7.16
C ASN A 61 -3.25 -1.47 -5.81
N LEU A 62 -3.07 -2.28 -4.78
CA LEU A 62 -3.25 -1.89 -3.39
C LEU A 62 -1.95 -2.13 -2.62
N LEU A 63 -1.33 -1.07 -2.14
CA LEU A 63 -0.21 -1.16 -1.20
C LEU A 63 -0.69 -0.93 0.22
N VAL A 64 -0.26 -1.80 1.15
CA VAL A 64 -0.65 -1.72 2.56
C VAL A 64 0.56 -1.73 3.47
N TYR A 65 0.60 -0.74 4.36
CA TYR A 65 1.64 -0.62 5.36
C TYR A 65 1.08 -0.22 6.72
N CYS A 66 1.17 -1.13 7.70
CA CYS A 66 0.81 -0.92 9.09
C CYS A 66 1.94 -1.47 9.98
N LYS A 67 2.74 -0.56 10.56
CA LYS A 67 3.93 -0.88 11.36
C LYS A 67 3.64 -1.81 12.54
N GLU A 68 2.55 -1.56 13.27
CA GLU A 68 2.13 -2.36 14.43
C GLU A 68 1.28 -3.59 14.05
N ASN A 69 1.13 -3.88 12.74
CA ASN A 69 0.27 -4.95 12.22
C ASN A 69 -1.20 -4.84 12.65
N GLN A 70 -1.66 -3.62 12.94
CA GLN A 70 -3.06 -3.30 13.21
C GLN A 70 -3.69 -2.80 11.91
N VAL A 71 -4.02 -3.76 11.05
CA VAL A 71 -4.70 -3.49 9.78
C VAL A 71 -6.21 -3.45 10.05
N ASP A 72 -6.89 -2.43 9.53
CA ASP A 72 -8.34 -2.30 9.65
C ASP A 72 -9.04 -3.15 8.59
N ILE A 73 -9.65 -4.25 9.04
CA ILE A 73 -10.27 -5.26 8.16
C ILE A 73 -11.55 -4.70 7.53
N ASP A 74 -12.37 -3.99 8.31
CA ASP A 74 -13.65 -3.45 7.84
C ASP A 74 -13.41 -2.42 6.71
N PHE A 75 -12.38 -1.58 6.88
CA PHE A 75 -11.97 -0.64 5.84
C PHE A 75 -11.42 -1.33 4.59
N LEU A 76 -10.58 -2.35 4.77
CA LEU A 76 -10.08 -3.12 3.64
C LEU A 76 -11.20 -3.80 2.86
N GLU A 77 -12.18 -4.40 3.53
CA GLU A 77 -13.35 -5.01 2.91
C GLU A 77 -14.11 -3.98 2.06
N GLN A 78 -14.28 -2.75 2.58
CA GLN A 78 -14.87 -1.65 1.83
C GLN A 78 -14.07 -1.31 0.57
N ILE A 79 -12.75 -1.12 0.68
CA ILE A 79 -11.89 -0.72 -0.45
C ILE A 79 -11.86 -1.80 -1.53
N VAL A 80 -11.63 -3.06 -1.17
CA VAL A 80 -11.54 -4.15 -2.16
C VAL A 80 -12.90 -4.44 -2.83
N SER A 81 -14.01 -4.08 -2.17
CA SER A 81 -15.35 -4.14 -2.76
C SER A 81 -15.63 -2.98 -3.73
N MET A 82 -15.08 -1.80 -3.47
CA MET A 82 -15.21 -0.63 -4.35
C MET A 82 -14.33 -0.77 -5.60
N GLN A 83 -13.10 -1.26 -5.42
CA GLN A 83 -12.13 -1.46 -6.48
C GLN A 83 -11.37 -2.74 -6.23
N VAL A 84 -11.56 -3.72 -7.12
CA VAL A 84 -10.92 -5.02 -6.96
C VAL A 84 -9.48 -4.94 -7.47
N PRO A 85 -8.46 -5.00 -6.60
CA PRO A 85 -7.07 -4.88 -7.02
C PRO A 85 -6.61 -6.13 -7.77
N GLU A 86 -5.77 -6.01 -8.79
CA GLU A 86 -5.08 -7.15 -9.41
C GLU A 86 -3.87 -7.58 -8.57
N VAL A 87 -3.21 -6.61 -7.91
CA VAL A 87 -2.04 -6.83 -7.05
C VAL A 87 -2.28 -6.17 -5.69
N VAL A 88 -2.08 -6.94 -4.62
CA VAL A 88 -1.95 -6.40 -3.26
C VAL A 88 -0.54 -6.67 -2.76
N ALA A 89 0.16 -5.65 -2.27
CA ALA A 89 1.52 -5.83 -1.79
C ALA A 89 1.83 -4.99 -0.54
N GLY A 90 2.82 -5.44 0.21
CA GLY A 90 3.26 -4.74 1.42
C GLY A 90 4.04 -5.64 2.35
N ARG A 91 4.02 -5.29 3.64
CA ARG A 91 4.64 -6.12 4.66
C ARG A 91 3.92 -7.47 4.75
N PRO A 92 4.63 -8.62 4.80
CA PRO A 92 4.02 -9.94 4.80
C PRO A 92 2.92 -10.15 5.85
N ASP A 93 3.13 -9.66 7.07
CA ASP A 93 2.15 -9.78 8.16
C ASP A 93 0.85 -9.02 7.83
N ASN A 94 0.96 -7.83 7.22
CA ASN A 94 -0.20 -7.03 6.83
C ASN A 94 -0.96 -7.72 5.70
N VAL A 95 -0.26 -8.16 4.66
CA VAL A 95 -0.85 -8.83 3.49
C VAL A 95 -1.52 -10.15 3.88
N ASN A 96 -0.98 -10.86 4.86
CA ASN A 96 -1.59 -12.08 5.39
C ASN A 96 -2.95 -11.84 6.06
N VAL A 97 -3.22 -10.64 6.59
CA VAL A 97 -4.57 -10.30 7.09
C VAL A 97 -5.54 -10.15 5.92
N ILE A 98 -5.09 -9.53 4.83
CA ILE A 98 -5.93 -9.27 3.64
C ILE A 98 -6.24 -10.57 2.89
N SER A 99 -5.34 -11.56 2.92
CA SER A 99 -5.56 -12.84 2.24
C SER A 99 -6.78 -13.60 2.77
N TRP A 100 -7.24 -13.30 3.99
CA TRP A 100 -8.49 -13.84 4.52
C TRP A 100 -9.74 -13.25 3.87
N LEU A 101 -9.65 -12.03 3.35
CA LEU A 101 -10.71 -11.37 2.57
C LEU A 101 -10.65 -11.81 1.10
N LEU A 102 -9.46 -11.92 0.54
CA LEU A 102 -9.20 -12.21 -0.87
C LEU A 102 -8.82 -13.68 -1.09
N THR A 103 -9.74 -14.58 -0.73
CA THR A 103 -9.49 -16.04 -0.70
C THR A 103 -9.24 -16.69 -2.06
N ASP A 104 -9.64 -16.03 -3.15
CA ASP A 104 -9.41 -16.44 -4.53
C ASP A 104 -8.05 -16.00 -5.08
N TYR A 105 -7.28 -15.19 -4.34
CA TYR A 105 -5.98 -14.68 -4.78
C TYR A 105 -4.87 -15.66 -4.47
N ARG A 106 -3.87 -15.71 -5.36
CA ARG A 106 -2.63 -16.44 -5.13
C ARG A 106 -1.74 -15.65 -4.18
N GLN A 107 -1.46 -16.22 -3.02
CA GLN A 107 -0.51 -15.65 -2.06
C GLN A 107 0.93 -16.01 -2.41
N GLU A 108 1.78 -15.00 -2.47
CA GLU A 108 3.20 -15.12 -2.76
C GLU A 108 4.06 -14.37 -1.75
N LYS A 109 5.33 -14.75 -1.73
CA LYS A 109 6.38 -14.07 -1.00
C LYS A 109 7.58 -13.89 -1.89
N ALA A 110 8.01 -12.65 -2.09
CA ALA A 110 9.15 -12.32 -2.93
C ALA A 110 10.22 -11.55 -2.15
N ALA A 111 11.48 -11.62 -2.58
CA ALA A 111 12.54 -10.82 -1.97
C ALA A 111 12.40 -9.34 -2.32
N ALA A 112 11.95 -9.04 -3.54
CA ALA A 112 11.75 -7.71 -4.09
C ALA A 112 10.26 -7.37 -4.23
N MET A 113 9.99 -6.08 -4.42
CA MET A 113 8.65 -5.57 -4.67
C MET A 113 8.09 -6.13 -5.99
N PRO A 114 6.80 -6.47 -6.09
CA PRO A 114 6.20 -6.85 -7.36
C PRO A 114 6.14 -5.65 -8.32
N GLU A 115 6.11 -5.94 -9.61
CA GLU A 115 5.77 -4.94 -10.62
C GLU A 115 4.34 -4.46 -10.38
N LEU A 116 4.16 -3.15 -10.20
CA LEU A 116 2.84 -2.53 -10.15
C LEU A 116 2.41 -2.18 -11.56
N LEU A 117 1.13 -2.35 -11.86
CA LEU A 117 0.60 -2.14 -13.22
C LEU A 117 -0.24 -0.86 -13.30
N ASP A 118 -0.12 -0.11 -14.39
CA ASP A 118 -1.01 1.02 -14.68
C ASP A 118 -2.39 0.56 -15.21
N GLN A 119 -3.20 1.50 -15.71
CA GLN A 119 -4.51 1.17 -16.30
C GLN A 119 -4.43 0.22 -17.51
N GLU A 120 -3.36 0.34 -18.30
CA GLU A 120 -3.15 -0.42 -19.54
C GLU A 120 -2.42 -1.75 -19.29
N GLY A 121 -2.02 -2.02 -18.04
CA GLY A 121 -1.25 -3.20 -17.66
C GLY A 121 0.25 -3.04 -17.89
N GLN A 122 0.74 -1.81 -18.05
CA GLN A 122 2.18 -1.53 -18.17
C GLN A 122 2.81 -1.36 -16.79
N PRO A 123 4.07 -1.76 -16.61
CA PRO A 123 4.77 -1.54 -15.35
C PRO A 123 4.87 -0.06 -14.99
N LEU A 124 4.50 0.28 -13.76
CA LEU A 124 4.76 1.59 -13.19
C LEU A 124 6.25 1.75 -12.96
N GLU A 125 6.79 2.87 -13.42
CA GLU A 125 8.13 3.28 -13.05
C GLU A 125 8.18 3.60 -11.55
N SER A 126 8.66 2.66 -10.73
CA SER A 126 9.09 2.91 -9.36
C SER A 126 10.56 3.32 -9.34
N ASP A 127 10.95 4.24 -8.46
CA ASP A 127 12.35 4.59 -8.29
C ASP A 127 13.16 3.35 -7.83
N GLU A 128 14.25 3.02 -8.54
CA GLU A 128 15.11 1.86 -8.24
C GLU A 128 15.66 1.87 -6.81
N GLU A 129 15.73 3.04 -6.16
CA GLU A 129 16.17 3.18 -4.77
C GLU A 129 15.19 2.53 -3.76
N CYS A 130 13.93 2.34 -4.15
CA CYS A 130 12.89 1.74 -3.32
C CYS A 130 12.64 0.24 -3.62
N SER A 131 13.22 -0.32 -4.70
CA SER A 131 13.03 -1.72 -5.13
C SER A 131 14.00 -2.72 -4.48
N GLY A 132 14.55 -2.38 -3.32
CA GLY A 132 15.53 -3.20 -2.62
C GLY A 132 14.95 -4.52 -2.07
N ALA A 133 15.79 -5.55 -2.03
CA ALA A 133 15.44 -6.79 -1.35
C ALA A 133 15.27 -6.53 0.16
N VAL A 134 14.14 -6.96 0.73
CA VAL A 134 13.85 -6.81 2.17
C VAL A 134 14.09 -8.15 2.85
N GLU A 135 14.77 -8.15 4.01
CA GLU A 135 15.10 -9.39 4.75
C GLU A 135 13.85 -10.26 5.02
N LYS A 136 12.74 -9.61 5.36
CA LYS A 136 11.46 -10.30 5.60
C LYS A 136 10.70 -10.64 4.32
N GLY A 137 11.12 -10.13 3.17
CA GLY A 137 10.45 -10.22 1.87
C GLY A 137 9.13 -9.44 1.82
N TRP A 138 8.58 -9.31 0.63
CA TRP A 138 7.28 -8.74 0.34
C TRP A 138 6.18 -9.78 0.45
N GLY A 139 5.07 -9.42 1.10
CA GLY A 139 3.82 -10.16 0.95
C GLY A 139 3.13 -9.70 -0.32
N ILE A 140 2.63 -10.64 -1.10
CA ILE A 140 1.97 -10.34 -2.38
C ILE A 140 0.70 -11.20 -2.48
N LEU A 141 -0.41 -10.61 -2.95
CA LEU A 141 -1.59 -11.31 -3.44
C LEU A 141 -1.80 -10.93 -4.89
N LEU A 142 -1.97 -11.94 -5.75
CA LEU A 142 -2.20 -11.79 -7.18
C LEU A 142 -3.54 -12.41 -7.55
N LYS A 143 -4.35 -11.67 -8.32
CA LYS A 143 -5.63 -12.14 -8.83
C LYS A 143 -5.48 -13.15 -9.97
#